data_AF-A0A2H3C9W7-F1
#
_entry.id   AF-A0A2H3C9W7-F1
#
_cell.length_a   1.000
_cell.length_b   1.000
_cell.length_c   1.000
_cell.angle_alpha   90.00
_cell.angle_beta   90.00
_cell.angle_gamma   90.00
#
_symmetry.space_group_name_H-M   'P 1'
#
loop_
_entity.id
_entity.type
_entity.pdbx_description
1 polymer ?
#
loop_
_entity_poly.entity_id
_entity_poly.type
_entity_poly.pdbx_seq_one_letter_code
_entity_poly.pdbx_strand_id
1 'polypeptide(L)'
;MAGPRKSKLRKAGNGLPPPPPPPEVDDDDLMNDLMAQLDSRDGTVRAESAAVLQDMTLEKDIVKEEKSQGKRPKDRFRERQARKAATLANSFSPDDPEASRQLELEARQEEESIKRVCTELKVQIHEINPDGHCLFSAVADQLSLLGILPPVQANYVTVRLAASNYMLSHPDDFLPFLPSTSGEDAAGSYDEGLISPREFEQYCTTIRDTGAWGGEPEILALSRAFNVPIHVVQGGTPPIVVHNPNGGPREDDLIVKHAVRISYHRRMYGLGEHYNSLRPSSGLTKMSRVIENILS
;
A
#
# COMPACT_ATOMS: atom_id res chain seq x y z
N MET A 1 31.88 42.89 68.18
CA MET A 1 32.89 42.82 67.09
C MET A 1 32.20 43.11 65.76
N ALA A 2 32.93 43.58 64.75
CA ALA A 2 32.36 44.14 63.52
C ALA A 2 32.54 43.23 62.29
N GLY A 3 31.44 43.06 61.54
CA GLY A 3 31.38 42.73 60.10
C GLY A 3 31.88 41.34 59.62
N PRO A 4 31.71 41.02 58.32
CA PRO A 4 30.80 41.65 57.35
C PRO A 4 29.88 40.65 56.60
N ARG A 5 28.81 41.18 56.02
CA ARG A 5 27.91 40.47 55.08
C ARG A 5 28.67 40.08 53.80
N LYS A 6 28.34 38.93 53.19
CA LYS A 6 28.57 38.68 51.76
C LYS A 6 27.29 38.13 51.10
N SER A 7 26.70 38.96 50.25
CA SER A 7 25.65 38.55 49.31
C SER A 7 26.25 37.67 48.21
N LYS A 8 25.48 36.69 47.74
CA LYS A 8 25.66 36.09 46.40
C LYS A 8 24.31 35.99 45.73
N LEU A 9 24.02 36.95 44.84
CA LEU A 9 23.06 36.72 43.75
C LEU A 9 23.55 35.52 42.94
N ARG A 10 22.67 34.55 42.68
CA ARG A 10 22.79 33.68 41.52
C ARG A 10 21.42 33.55 40.83
N LYS A 11 21.21 34.49 39.90
CA LYS A 11 20.66 34.26 38.56
C LYS A 11 19.47 33.31 38.49
N ALA A 12 18.26 33.89 38.45
CA ALA A 12 17.12 33.23 37.81
C ALA A 12 17.52 32.87 36.37
N GLY A 13 17.36 31.59 36.02
CA GLY A 13 17.54 31.10 34.67
C GLY A 13 16.26 30.41 34.23
N ASN A 14 15.53 31.02 33.30
CA ASN A 14 14.52 30.30 32.54
C ASN A 14 15.24 29.20 31.75
N GLY A 15 14.99 27.95 32.12
CA GLY A 15 15.36 26.77 31.35
C GLY A 15 14.16 25.83 31.36
N LEU A 16 13.62 25.57 30.17
CA LEU A 16 12.62 24.51 30.00
C LEU A 16 13.28 23.16 30.38
N PRO A 17 12.52 22.20 30.95
CA PRO A 17 13.05 20.86 31.15
C PRO A 17 13.45 20.25 29.81
N PRO A 18 14.49 19.41 29.75
CA PRO A 18 14.83 18.69 28.53
C PRO A 18 13.65 17.79 28.11
N PRO A 19 13.44 17.58 26.80
CA PRO A 19 12.43 16.64 26.34
C PRO A 19 12.70 15.23 26.87
N PRO A 20 11.66 14.39 27.08
CA PRO A 20 11.85 13.00 27.45
C PRO A 20 12.69 12.27 26.39
N PRO A 21 13.46 11.23 26.78
CA PRO A 21 14.10 10.37 25.80
C PRO A 21 13.04 9.76 24.86
N PRO A 22 13.40 9.47 23.59
CA PRO A 22 12.50 8.73 22.70
C PRO A 22 12.14 7.38 23.34
N PRO A 23 10.95 6.83 23.07
CA PRO A 23 10.55 5.54 23.61
C PRO A 23 11.56 4.47 23.18
N GLU A 24 12.06 3.71 24.15
CA GLU A 24 12.80 2.48 23.88
C GLU A 24 11.82 1.48 23.23
N VAL A 25 11.94 1.30 21.91
CA VAL A 25 11.29 0.20 21.19
C VAL A 25 11.89 -1.10 21.72
N ASP A 26 11.06 -2.02 22.19
CA ASP A 26 11.55 -3.32 22.67
C ASP A 26 12.06 -4.13 21.46
N ASP A 27 13.31 -4.57 21.51
CA ASP A 27 13.92 -5.41 20.46
C ASP A 27 13.07 -6.66 20.16
N ASP A 28 12.29 -7.15 21.14
CA ASP A 28 11.42 -8.31 20.97
C ASP A 28 10.23 -8.00 20.03
N ASP A 29 9.65 -6.79 20.08
CA ASP A 29 8.56 -6.37 19.20
C ASP A 29 9.06 -6.11 17.77
N LEU A 30 10.23 -5.45 17.64
CA LEU A 30 10.88 -5.23 16.34
C LEU A 30 11.23 -6.55 15.64
N MET A 31 11.74 -7.54 16.38
CA MET A 31 12.04 -8.87 15.83
C MET A 31 10.78 -9.67 15.45
N ASN A 32 9.65 -9.46 16.12
CA ASN A 32 8.39 -10.10 15.76
C ASN A 32 7.79 -9.51 14.48
N ASP A 33 7.80 -8.18 14.33
CA ASP A 33 7.38 -7.48 13.11
C ASP A 33 8.23 -7.89 11.90
N LEU A 34 9.56 -7.90 12.06
CA LEU A 34 10.50 -8.28 11.01
C LEU A 34 10.36 -9.77 10.58
N MET A 35 9.92 -10.64 11.50
CA MET A 35 9.55 -12.03 11.20
C MET A 35 8.19 -12.14 10.48
N ALA A 36 7.19 -11.33 10.84
CA ALA A 36 5.92 -11.29 10.10
C ALA A 36 6.11 -10.77 8.66
N GLN A 37 7.00 -9.79 8.48
CA GLN A 37 7.39 -9.27 7.17
C GLN A 37 8.14 -10.29 6.31
N LEU A 38 8.94 -11.20 6.90
CA LEU A 38 9.51 -12.36 6.19
C LEU A 38 8.43 -13.33 5.65
N ASP A 39 7.27 -13.42 6.29
CA ASP A 39 6.16 -14.26 5.82
C ASP A 39 5.20 -13.51 4.87
N SER A 40 5.26 -12.16 4.80
CA SER A 40 4.42 -11.16 4.08
C SER A 40 3.60 -11.59 2.85
N ARG A 41 4.19 -12.37 1.92
CA ARG A 41 3.80 -12.63 0.52
C ARG A 41 4.37 -11.66 -0.52
N ASP A 42 4.69 -10.42 -0.17
CA ASP A 42 5.43 -9.51 -1.05
C ASP A 42 6.93 -9.90 -1.10
N GLY A 43 7.56 -9.81 -2.28
CA GLY A 43 8.95 -10.17 -2.47
C GLY A 43 9.93 -9.08 -2.01
N THR A 44 9.54 -7.81 -2.08
CA THR A 44 10.39 -6.66 -1.73
C THR A 44 10.50 -6.53 -0.21
N VAL A 45 9.36 -6.47 0.48
CA VAL A 45 9.25 -6.49 1.95
C VAL A 45 10.06 -7.65 2.54
N ARG A 46 9.91 -8.86 1.99
CA ARG A 46 10.69 -10.04 2.42
C ARG A 46 12.20 -9.86 2.25
N ALA A 47 12.65 -9.26 1.15
CA ALA A 47 14.08 -9.03 0.91
C ALA A 47 14.66 -7.94 1.82
N GLU A 48 13.91 -6.86 2.06
CA GLU A 48 14.31 -5.77 2.97
C GLU A 48 14.39 -6.26 4.42
N SER A 49 13.35 -6.98 4.90
CA SER A 49 13.36 -7.55 6.26
C SER A 49 14.44 -8.63 6.43
N ALA A 50 14.75 -9.41 5.39
CA ALA A 50 15.88 -10.34 5.39
C ALA A 50 17.23 -9.61 5.50
N ALA A 51 17.43 -8.51 4.78
CA ALA A 51 18.66 -7.71 4.83
C ALA A 51 18.87 -7.07 6.22
N VAL A 52 17.82 -6.46 6.79
CA VAL A 52 17.87 -5.88 8.15
C VAL A 52 18.21 -6.95 9.19
N LEU A 53 17.66 -8.17 9.06
CA LEU A 53 18.01 -9.30 9.94
C LEU A 53 19.47 -9.73 9.79
N GLN A 54 20.03 -9.73 8.58
CA GLN A 54 21.45 -10.03 8.35
C GLN A 54 22.34 -8.97 9.03
N ASP A 55 22.08 -7.67 8.84
CA ASP A 55 22.82 -6.59 9.49
C ASP A 55 22.74 -6.66 11.02
N MET A 56 21.54 -6.86 11.59
CA MET A 56 21.35 -7.06 13.03
C MET A 56 22.09 -8.29 13.58
N THR A 57 22.35 -9.33 12.76
CA THR A 57 23.18 -10.47 13.17
C THR A 57 24.68 -10.17 13.10
N LEU A 58 25.14 -9.42 12.09
CA LEU A 58 26.52 -8.97 11.97
C LEU A 58 26.92 -8.09 13.17
N GLU A 59 26.07 -7.13 13.55
CA GLU A 59 26.29 -6.30 14.75
C GLU A 59 26.33 -7.15 16.04
N LYS A 60 25.44 -8.13 16.18
CA LYS A 60 25.38 -8.99 17.38
C LYS A 60 26.57 -9.94 17.52
N ASP A 61 27.16 -10.39 16.41
CA ASP A 61 28.37 -11.21 16.45
C ASP A 61 29.64 -10.38 16.71
N ILE A 62 29.70 -9.11 16.27
CA ILE A 62 30.75 -8.15 16.69
C ILE A 62 30.70 -7.91 18.21
N VAL A 63 29.52 -7.84 18.82
CA VAL A 63 29.36 -7.60 20.27
C VAL A 63 29.62 -8.86 21.13
N LYS A 64 29.59 -10.07 20.54
CA LYS A 64 29.74 -11.33 21.30
C LYS A 64 31.16 -11.66 21.74
N GLU A 65 32.21 -11.08 21.14
CA GLU A 65 33.59 -11.43 21.49
C GLU A 65 34.01 -10.98 22.91
N GLU A 66 33.34 -9.99 23.53
CA GLU A 66 33.82 -9.41 24.80
C GLU A 66 33.24 -10.00 26.10
N LYS A 67 32.10 -10.71 26.12
CA LYS A 67 31.45 -11.11 27.41
C LYS A 67 30.88 -12.52 27.45
N SER A 68 31.63 -13.43 28.06
CA SER A 68 31.22 -14.80 28.38
C SER A 68 31.01 -15.00 29.90
N GLN A 69 29.75 -14.88 30.38
CA GLN A 69 29.28 -15.53 31.61
C GLN A 69 27.74 -15.47 31.77
N GLY A 70 27.10 -16.62 32.05
CA GLY A 70 25.80 -16.71 32.73
C GLY A 70 24.53 -16.19 32.02
N LYS A 71 24.15 -16.73 30.85
CA LYS A 71 22.88 -16.38 30.16
C LYS A 71 21.61 -16.92 30.85
N ARG A 72 20.64 -16.03 31.06
CA ARG A 72 19.30 -16.28 31.67
C ARG A 72 18.37 -17.02 30.67
N PRO A 73 17.24 -17.60 31.11
CA PRO A 73 16.32 -18.31 30.22
C PRO A 73 15.76 -17.47 29.05
N LYS A 74 15.43 -16.19 29.29
CA LYS A 74 15.01 -15.25 28.22
C LYS A 74 16.09 -15.07 27.15
N ASP A 75 17.36 -14.91 27.56
CA ASP A 75 18.48 -14.74 26.64
C ASP A 75 18.67 -15.97 25.73
N ARG A 76 18.42 -17.18 26.26
CA ARG A 76 18.46 -18.43 25.48
C ARG A 76 17.29 -18.54 24.50
N PHE A 77 16.12 -18.01 24.85
CA PHE A 77 14.97 -17.94 23.95
C PHE A 77 15.23 -16.96 22.79
N ARG A 78 15.69 -15.74 23.12
CA ARG A 78 16.18 -14.74 22.14
C ARG A 78 17.25 -15.32 21.21
N GLU A 79 18.24 -16.02 21.75
CA GLU A 79 19.31 -16.65 20.94
C GLU A 79 18.77 -17.79 20.05
N ARG A 80 17.71 -18.49 20.45
CA ARG A 80 17.06 -19.54 19.65
C ARG A 80 16.17 -18.96 18.55
N GLN A 81 15.44 -17.88 18.82
CA GLN A 81 14.69 -17.11 17.81
C GLN A 81 15.65 -16.45 16.81
N ALA A 82 16.66 -15.70 17.28
CA ALA A 82 17.65 -15.06 16.42
C ALA A 82 18.38 -16.08 15.53
N ARG A 83 18.73 -17.27 16.05
CA ARG A 83 19.32 -18.34 15.23
C ARG A 83 18.32 -18.91 14.20
N LYS A 84 17.03 -18.99 14.52
CA LYS A 84 15.99 -19.43 13.56
C LYS A 84 15.77 -18.36 12.47
N ALA A 85 15.68 -17.08 12.85
CA ALA A 85 15.59 -15.94 11.95
C ALA A 85 16.81 -15.84 11.03
N ALA A 86 18.03 -15.94 11.57
CA ALA A 86 19.27 -15.98 10.76
C ALA A 86 19.34 -17.19 9.82
N THR A 87 18.81 -18.36 10.24
CA THR A 87 18.72 -19.52 9.33
C THR A 87 17.73 -19.29 8.20
N LEU A 88 16.64 -18.56 8.46
CA LEU A 88 15.63 -18.17 7.45
C LEU A 88 16.19 -17.09 6.51
N ALA A 89 16.78 -16.02 7.05
CA ALA A 89 17.41 -14.95 6.29
C ALA A 89 18.59 -15.44 5.43
N ASN A 90 19.37 -16.43 5.89
CA ASN A 90 20.40 -17.09 5.08
C ASN A 90 19.84 -18.07 4.02
N SER A 91 18.55 -18.40 4.08
CA SER A 91 17.85 -19.11 2.98
C SER A 91 17.28 -18.15 1.93
N PHE A 92 17.23 -16.86 2.23
CA PHE A 92 16.85 -15.77 1.34
C PHE A 92 18.08 -14.91 0.99
N SER A 93 19.03 -15.47 0.24
CA SER A 93 20.08 -14.67 -0.38
C SER A 93 19.45 -13.64 -1.34
N PRO A 94 19.68 -12.32 -1.17
CA PRO A 94 19.15 -11.31 -2.08
C PRO A 94 19.78 -11.37 -3.49
N ASP A 95 20.99 -11.92 -3.58
CA ASP A 95 21.79 -12.01 -4.81
C ASP A 95 21.64 -13.37 -5.52
N ASP A 96 20.41 -13.79 -5.84
CA ASP A 96 20.22 -14.76 -6.92
C ASP A 96 20.07 -14.02 -8.27
N PRO A 97 21.10 -14.02 -9.14
CA PRO A 97 21.00 -13.39 -10.45
C PRO A 97 20.01 -14.11 -11.37
N GLU A 98 19.57 -15.34 -11.09
CA GLU A 98 18.47 -16.00 -11.82
C GLU A 98 17.12 -15.43 -11.40
N ALA A 99 16.82 -15.31 -10.10
CA ALA A 99 15.63 -14.64 -9.60
C ALA A 99 15.48 -13.19 -10.10
N SER A 100 16.55 -12.39 -10.06
CA SER A 100 16.52 -10.99 -10.54
C SER A 100 16.26 -10.89 -12.05
N ARG A 101 16.85 -11.80 -12.86
CA ARG A 101 16.56 -11.88 -14.31
C ARG A 101 15.13 -12.34 -14.59
N GLN A 102 14.59 -13.25 -13.79
CA GLN A 102 13.21 -13.71 -13.90
C GLN A 102 12.22 -12.59 -13.57
N LEU A 103 12.48 -11.77 -12.54
CA LEU A 103 11.68 -10.60 -12.21
C LEU A 103 11.70 -9.52 -13.31
N GLU A 104 12.87 -9.24 -13.90
CA GLU A 104 12.98 -8.31 -15.05
C GLU A 104 12.19 -8.83 -16.27
N LEU A 105 12.22 -10.14 -16.51
CA LEU A 105 11.48 -10.78 -17.59
C LEU A 105 9.95 -10.69 -17.35
N GLU A 106 9.48 -10.95 -16.12
CA GLU A 106 8.08 -10.80 -15.73
C GLU A 106 7.61 -9.34 -15.90
N ALA A 107 8.41 -8.37 -15.44
CA ALA A 107 8.10 -6.94 -15.60
C ALA A 107 7.98 -6.53 -17.06
N ARG A 108 8.89 -6.99 -17.94
CA ARG A 108 8.79 -6.73 -19.38
C ARG A 108 7.57 -7.38 -20.02
N GLN A 109 7.22 -8.61 -19.62
CA GLN A 109 6.03 -9.31 -20.13
C GLN A 109 4.73 -8.63 -19.68
N GLU A 110 4.65 -8.16 -18.43
CA GLU A 110 3.55 -7.35 -17.91
C GLU A 110 3.41 -6.05 -18.73
N GLU A 111 4.50 -5.30 -18.89
CA GLU A 111 4.52 -4.02 -19.61
C GLU A 111 4.11 -4.20 -21.08
N GLU A 112 4.62 -5.22 -21.77
CA GLU A 112 4.22 -5.56 -23.14
C GLU A 112 2.73 -5.91 -23.24
N SER A 113 2.20 -6.67 -22.29
CA SER A 113 0.79 -7.11 -22.29
C SER A 113 -0.14 -5.92 -22.09
N ILE A 114 0.16 -5.06 -21.11
CA ILE A 114 -0.60 -3.82 -20.86
C ILE A 114 -0.52 -2.87 -22.06
N LYS A 115 0.65 -2.73 -22.70
CA LYS A 115 0.83 -1.89 -23.92
C LYS A 115 -0.02 -2.38 -25.09
N ARG A 116 -0.15 -3.71 -25.29
CA ARG A 116 -1.01 -4.29 -26.34
C ARG A 116 -2.47 -3.89 -26.12
N VAL A 117 -3.00 -4.13 -24.92
CA VAL A 117 -4.39 -3.78 -24.54
C VAL A 117 -4.63 -2.27 -24.65
N CYS A 118 -3.68 -1.44 -24.21
CA CYS A 118 -3.76 0.02 -24.37
C CYS A 118 -3.87 0.44 -25.85
N THR A 119 -3.12 -0.22 -26.72
CA THR A 119 -3.13 0.03 -28.18
C THR A 119 -4.48 -0.34 -28.79
N GLU A 120 -5.04 -1.50 -28.43
CA GLU A 120 -6.36 -1.97 -28.87
C GLU A 120 -7.49 -1.02 -28.43
N LEU A 121 -7.45 -0.58 -27.16
CA LEU A 121 -8.37 0.40 -26.59
C LEU A 121 -8.10 1.85 -27.03
N LYS A 122 -7.02 2.11 -27.78
CA LYS A 122 -6.56 3.44 -28.23
C LYS A 122 -6.32 4.43 -27.09
N VAL A 123 -5.87 3.92 -25.94
CA VAL A 123 -5.47 4.71 -24.76
C VAL A 123 -3.95 4.70 -24.58
N GLN A 124 -3.46 5.61 -23.74
CA GLN A 124 -2.06 5.70 -23.34
C GLN A 124 -1.99 5.81 -21.81
N ILE A 125 -0.94 5.24 -21.23
CA ILE A 125 -0.66 5.38 -19.80
C ILE A 125 -0.40 6.86 -19.49
N HIS A 126 -1.04 7.36 -18.44
CA HIS A 126 -0.71 8.60 -17.77
C HIS A 126 -0.19 8.23 -16.38
N GLU A 127 1.09 8.50 -16.17
CA GLU A 127 1.79 8.19 -14.92
C GLU A 127 1.17 8.95 -13.75
N ILE A 128 0.87 8.19 -12.70
CA ILE A 128 0.45 8.66 -11.38
C ILE A 128 1.64 8.45 -10.44
N ASN A 129 1.78 9.33 -9.44
CA ASN A 129 2.85 9.19 -8.44
C ASN A 129 2.81 7.79 -7.79
N PRO A 130 3.95 7.10 -7.67
CA PRO A 130 4.06 5.81 -6.99
C PRO A 130 4.07 6.02 -5.47
N ASP A 131 2.94 6.50 -4.96
CA ASP A 131 2.63 6.62 -3.53
C ASP A 131 1.43 5.74 -3.18
N GLY A 132 1.15 5.61 -1.88
CA GLY A 132 0.03 4.78 -1.42
C GLY A 132 -1.37 5.28 -1.82
N HIS A 133 -1.48 6.44 -2.48
CA HIS A 133 -2.72 6.96 -3.03
C HIS A 133 -2.89 6.70 -4.54
N CYS A 134 -1.98 5.96 -5.19
CA CYS A 134 -1.96 5.74 -6.64
C CYS A 134 -3.31 5.31 -7.24
N LEU A 135 -4.00 4.32 -6.65
CA LEU A 135 -5.32 3.86 -7.09
C LEU A 135 -6.35 5.01 -7.12
N PHE A 136 -6.50 5.71 -6.00
CA PHE A 136 -7.48 6.76 -5.83
C PHE A 136 -7.16 7.98 -6.70
N SER A 137 -5.87 8.28 -6.90
CA SER A 137 -5.39 9.32 -7.83
C SER A 137 -5.65 8.94 -9.30
N ALA A 138 -5.45 7.68 -9.69
CA ALA A 138 -5.74 7.19 -11.03
C ALA A 138 -7.25 7.25 -11.35
N VAL A 139 -8.10 6.85 -10.40
CA VAL A 139 -9.55 6.96 -10.53
C VAL A 139 -10.01 8.43 -10.51
N ALA A 140 -9.46 9.28 -9.65
CA ALA A 140 -9.76 10.71 -9.61
C ALA A 140 -9.51 11.40 -10.96
N ASP A 141 -8.37 11.11 -11.60
CA ASP A 141 -8.04 11.62 -12.94
C ASP A 141 -9.10 11.23 -13.97
N GLN A 142 -9.49 9.96 -14.00
CA GLN A 142 -10.50 9.45 -14.92
C GLN A 142 -11.89 10.07 -14.66
N LEU A 143 -12.31 10.22 -13.40
CA LEU A 143 -13.57 10.88 -13.04
C LEU A 143 -13.60 12.36 -13.48
N SER A 144 -12.44 13.04 -13.46
CA SER A 144 -12.26 14.40 -14.01
C SER A 144 -12.43 14.43 -15.53
N LEU A 145 -11.75 13.50 -16.24
CA LEU A 145 -11.79 13.40 -17.70
C LEU A 145 -13.18 13.03 -18.24
N LEU A 146 -13.94 12.24 -17.48
CA LEU A 146 -15.32 11.86 -17.79
C LEU A 146 -16.36 12.93 -17.40
N GLY A 147 -15.94 14.02 -16.74
CA GLY A 147 -16.81 15.09 -16.27
C GLY A 147 -17.71 14.73 -15.08
N ILE A 148 -17.43 13.61 -14.40
CA ILE A 148 -18.18 13.13 -13.24
C ILE A 148 -17.82 13.97 -11.99
N LEU A 149 -16.53 14.27 -11.83
CA LEU A 149 -16.04 15.18 -10.79
C LEU A 149 -15.50 16.48 -11.41
N PRO A 150 -15.83 17.66 -10.85
CA PRO A 150 -15.13 18.90 -11.19
C PRO A 150 -13.63 18.77 -10.90
N PRO A 151 -12.72 19.37 -11.71
CA PRO A 151 -11.27 19.25 -11.50
C PRO A 151 -10.76 19.65 -10.10
N VAL A 152 -11.48 20.54 -9.41
CA VAL A 152 -11.16 20.95 -8.02
C VAL A 152 -11.45 19.84 -7.00
N GLN A 153 -12.42 18.96 -7.28
CA GLN A 153 -12.83 17.85 -6.43
C GLN A 153 -12.24 16.50 -6.88
N ALA A 154 -11.68 16.43 -8.09
CA ALA A 154 -11.01 15.26 -8.62
C ALA A 154 -9.63 15.05 -7.99
N ASN A 155 -9.60 14.62 -6.73
CA ASN A 155 -8.39 14.31 -5.98
C ASN A 155 -8.59 13.02 -5.14
N TYR A 156 -7.48 12.42 -4.68
CA TYR A 156 -7.52 11.15 -3.94
C TYR A 156 -8.32 11.23 -2.62
N VAL A 157 -8.40 12.38 -1.96
CA VAL A 157 -9.14 12.54 -0.69
C VAL A 157 -10.64 12.38 -0.93
N THR A 158 -11.16 13.04 -1.96
CA THR A 158 -12.58 12.90 -2.38
C THR A 158 -12.91 11.46 -2.77
N VAL A 159 -12.00 10.79 -3.49
CA VAL A 159 -12.22 9.41 -3.96
C VAL A 159 -12.10 8.40 -2.80
N ARG A 160 -11.13 8.55 -1.89
CA ARG A 160 -11.04 7.74 -0.65
C ARG A 160 -12.28 7.87 0.23
N LEU A 161 -12.79 9.10 0.40
CA LEU A 161 -14.02 9.36 1.14
C LEU A 161 -15.24 8.70 0.48
N ALA A 162 -15.34 8.73 -0.86
CA ALA A 162 -16.42 8.08 -1.59
C ALA A 162 -16.39 6.55 -1.43
N ALA A 163 -15.21 5.92 -1.56
CA ALA A 163 -15.04 4.48 -1.34
C ALA A 163 -15.46 4.09 0.09
N SER A 164 -14.86 4.73 1.10
CA SER A 164 -15.12 4.48 2.53
C SER A 164 -16.60 4.62 2.89
N ASN A 165 -17.25 5.72 2.47
CA ASN A 165 -18.67 5.93 2.73
C ASN A 165 -19.58 4.91 2.03
N TYR A 166 -19.21 4.45 0.83
CA TYR A 166 -19.98 3.44 0.11
C TYR A 166 -19.87 2.08 0.80
N MET A 167 -18.66 1.68 1.20
CA MET A 167 -18.41 0.43 1.93
C MET A 167 -19.14 0.41 3.27
N LEU A 168 -19.05 1.49 4.06
CA LEU A 168 -19.77 1.63 5.33
C LEU A 168 -21.30 1.58 5.20
N SER A 169 -21.86 1.93 4.05
CA SER A 169 -23.31 1.87 3.80
C SER A 169 -23.80 0.54 3.20
N HIS A 170 -22.87 -0.34 2.78
CA HIS A 170 -23.18 -1.63 2.17
C HIS A 170 -22.26 -2.75 2.71
N PRO A 171 -22.13 -2.92 4.05
CA PRO A 171 -21.11 -3.80 4.64
C PRO A 171 -21.18 -5.25 4.15
N ASP A 172 -22.39 -5.79 3.96
CA ASP A 172 -22.62 -7.18 3.53
C ASP A 172 -21.99 -7.52 2.16
N ASP A 173 -21.78 -6.51 1.30
CA ASP A 173 -21.13 -6.69 -0.01
C ASP A 173 -19.59 -6.79 0.07
N PHE A 174 -18.98 -6.38 1.20
CA PHE A 174 -17.53 -6.26 1.36
C PHE A 174 -16.94 -7.13 2.48
N LEU A 175 -17.68 -7.32 3.58
CA LEU A 175 -17.26 -8.16 4.72
C LEU A 175 -16.76 -9.57 4.32
N PRO A 176 -17.38 -10.30 3.36
CA PRO A 176 -16.93 -11.65 3.00
C PRO A 176 -15.56 -11.71 2.29
N PHE A 177 -15.04 -10.58 1.81
CA PHE A 177 -13.82 -10.52 0.98
C PHE A 177 -12.64 -9.86 1.70
N LEU A 178 -12.85 -9.40 2.94
CA LEU A 178 -11.83 -8.70 3.73
C LEU A 178 -11.26 -9.62 4.81
N PRO A 179 -9.91 -9.78 4.88
CA PRO A 179 -9.28 -10.61 5.90
C PRO A 179 -9.43 -9.98 7.29
N SER A 180 -9.58 -10.80 8.35
CA SER A 180 -9.47 -10.28 9.72
C SER A 180 -8.08 -9.72 9.97
N THR A 181 -8.04 -8.50 10.52
CA THR A 181 -6.79 -7.80 10.87
C THR A 181 -6.11 -8.36 12.12
N SER A 182 -6.82 -9.17 12.91
CA SER A 182 -6.35 -9.61 14.23
C SER A 182 -5.86 -11.07 14.28
N GLY A 183 -5.96 -11.80 13.15
CA GLY A 183 -5.63 -13.23 13.08
C GLY A 183 -6.72 -14.12 13.69
N GLU A 184 -6.60 -15.44 13.46
CA GLU A 184 -7.58 -16.44 13.89
C GLU A 184 -7.82 -16.47 15.42
N ASP A 185 -6.79 -16.15 16.21
CA ASP A 185 -6.77 -16.25 17.68
C ASP A 185 -7.34 -15.02 18.44
N ALA A 186 -7.83 -13.97 17.76
CA ALA A 186 -8.23 -12.73 18.42
C ALA A 186 -9.61 -12.78 19.08
N ALA A 187 -9.71 -12.24 20.31
CA ALA A 187 -10.96 -12.18 21.06
C ALA A 187 -12.00 -11.24 20.41
N GLY A 188 -12.87 -11.82 19.58
CA GLY A 188 -13.83 -11.10 18.75
C GLY A 188 -13.83 -11.53 17.28
N SER A 189 -12.89 -12.38 16.85
CA SER A 189 -13.08 -13.17 15.63
C SER A 189 -14.35 -13.99 15.78
N TYR A 190 -15.20 -13.94 14.77
CA TYR A 190 -16.15 -15.00 14.56
C TYR A 190 -15.45 -16.15 13.85
N ASP A 191 -15.99 -17.36 14.04
CA ASP A 191 -15.50 -18.59 13.42
C ASP A 191 -15.19 -18.35 11.94
N GLU A 192 -14.06 -18.88 11.45
CA GLU A 192 -13.53 -18.76 10.06
C GLU A 192 -12.67 -17.52 9.69
N GLY A 193 -12.37 -16.58 10.61
CA GLY A 193 -11.27 -15.62 10.41
C GLY A 193 -11.52 -14.45 9.44
N LEU A 194 -12.79 -14.14 9.19
CA LEU A 194 -13.23 -12.96 8.43
C LEU A 194 -13.38 -11.73 9.37
N ILE A 195 -13.47 -10.53 8.79
CA ILE A 195 -13.35 -9.25 9.52
C ILE A 195 -14.57 -8.89 10.41
N SER A 196 -14.37 -8.57 11.70
CA SER A 196 -15.48 -8.11 12.55
C SER A 196 -16.07 -6.78 12.07
N PRO A 197 -17.38 -6.48 12.29
CA PRO A 197 -17.97 -5.19 11.88
C PRO A 197 -17.21 -3.97 12.43
N ARG A 198 -16.60 -4.10 13.61
CA ARG A 198 -15.76 -3.06 14.21
C ARG A 198 -14.40 -2.92 13.52
N GLU A 199 -13.77 -4.04 13.15
CA GLU A 199 -12.55 -4.00 12.31
C GLU A 199 -12.87 -3.45 10.91
N PHE A 200 -14.06 -3.70 10.37
CA PHE A 200 -14.50 -3.14 9.09
C PHE A 200 -14.67 -1.62 9.14
N GLU A 201 -15.22 -1.07 10.22
CA GLU A 201 -15.26 0.39 10.46
C GLU A 201 -13.83 0.98 10.57
N GLN A 202 -12.92 0.25 11.25
CA GLN A 202 -11.50 0.61 11.37
C GLN A 202 -10.79 0.58 10.00
N TYR A 203 -11.07 -0.43 9.17
CA TYR A 203 -10.56 -0.58 7.81
C TYR A 203 -11.03 0.57 6.92
N CYS A 204 -12.35 0.83 6.88
CA CYS A 204 -12.92 1.94 6.11
C CYS A 204 -12.37 3.31 6.55
N THR A 205 -12.10 3.49 7.85
CA THR A 205 -11.43 4.68 8.40
C THR A 205 -9.97 4.78 7.95
N THR A 206 -9.25 3.66 7.96
CA THR A 206 -7.84 3.58 7.53
C THR A 206 -7.71 3.90 6.03
N ILE A 207 -8.58 3.34 5.19
CA ILE A 207 -8.66 3.65 3.76
C ILE A 207 -9.02 5.14 3.52
N ARG A 208 -9.88 5.74 4.35
CA ARG A 208 -10.27 7.16 4.23
C ARG A 208 -9.12 8.11 4.57
N ASP A 209 -8.46 7.90 5.71
CA ASP A 209 -7.65 8.92 6.38
C ASP A 209 -6.13 8.76 6.16
N THR A 210 -5.68 7.65 5.56
CA THR A 210 -4.23 7.32 5.47
C THR A 210 -3.74 7.08 4.03
N GLY A 211 -2.44 6.81 3.90
CA GLY A 211 -1.81 6.31 2.67
C GLY A 211 -1.96 4.81 2.44
N ALA A 212 -2.83 4.10 3.17
CA ALA A 212 -3.08 2.67 2.94
C ALA A 212 -3.48 2.41 1.48
N TRP A 213 -2.86 1.40 0.87
CA TRP A 213 -3.14 1.00 -0.51
C TRP A 213 -4.57 0.44 -0.59
N GLY A 214 -5.27 0.73 -1.68
CA GLY A 214 -6.58 0.14 -1.98
C GLY A 214 -6.47 -0.92 -3.07
N GLY A 215 -7.48 -1.76 -3.20
CA GLY A 215 -7.54 -2.82 -4.21
C GLY A 215 -8.95 -3.10 -4.70
N GLU A 216 -9.25 -4.38 -4.93
CA GLU A 216 -10.55 -4.86 -5.43
C GLU A 216 -11.78 -4.31 -4.66
N PRO A 217 -11.81 -4.29 -3.31
CA PRO A 217 -12.98 -3.78 -2.57
C PRO A 217 -13.22 -2.29 -2.85
N GLU A 218 -12.16 -1.48 -2.87
CA GLU A 218 -12.23 -0.05 -3.16
C GLU A 218 -12.66 0.20 -4.61
N ILE A 219 -12.15 -0.58 -5.57
CA ILE A 219 -12.53 -0.43 -6.98
C ILE A 219 -14.02 -0.74 -7.17
N LEU A 220 -14.52 -1.82 -6.57
CA LEU A 220 -15.94 -2.17 -6.60
C LEU A 220 -16.80 -1.09 -5.93
N ALA A 221 -16.39 -0.60 -4.76
CA ALA A 221 -17.06 0.48 -4.04
C ALA A 221 -17.11 1.77 -4.87
N LEU A 222 -16.00 2.14 -5.52
CA LEU A 222 -15.91 3.33 -6.35
C LEU A 222 -16.75 3.25 -7.62
N SER A 223 -16.76 2.08 -8.28
CA SER A 223 -17.60 1.85 -9.45
C SER A 223 -19.08 2.10 -9.12
N ARG A 224 -19.55 1.54 -7.99
CA ARG A 224 -20.92 1.69 -7.51
C ARG A 224 -21.22 3.11 -7.00
N ALA A 225 -20.33 3.71 -6.21
CA ALA A 225 -20.50 5.04 -5.63
C ALA A 225 -20.64 6.14 -6.69
N PHE A 226 -19.87 6.06 -7.78
CA PHE A 226 -19.94 6.99 -8.91
C PHE A 226 -20.84 6.51 -10.05
N ASN A 227 -21.48 5.34 -9.91
CA ASN A 227 -22.31 4.69 -10.92
C ASN A 227 -21.65 4.64 -12.32
N VAL A 228 -20.38 4.25 -12.36
CA VAL A 228 -19.56 4.20 -13.58
C VAL A 228 -18.74 2.90 -13.63
N PRO A 229 -18.66 2.20 -14.77
CA PRO A 229 -17.77 1.03 -14.88
C PRO A 229 -16.30 1.42 -14.70
N ILE A 230 -15.55 0.59 -13.99
CA ILE A 230 -14.08 0.71 -13.86
C ILE A 230 -13.42 -0.49 -14.53
N HIS A 231 -12.61 -0.23 -15.54
CA HIS A 231 -11.84 -1.22 -16.27
C HIS A 231 -10.38 -1.15 -15.83
N VAL A 232 -9.87 -2.26 -15.29
CA VAL A 232 -8.49 -2.41 -14.83
C VAL A 232 -7.73 -3.24 -15.87
N VAL A 233 -6.86 -2.60 -16.63
CA VAL A 233 -5.95 -3.26 -17.58
C VAL A 233 -4.76 -3.83 -16.80
N GLN A 234 -4.42 -5.10 -17.00
CA GLN A 234 -3.34 -5.77 -16.27
C GLN A 234 -2.55 -6.72 -17.19
N GLY A 235 -1.35 -7.12 -16.75
CA GLY A 235 -0.56 -8.16 -17.42
C GLY A 235 -1.09 -9.60 -17.23
N GLY A 236 -2.08 -9.77 -16.35
CA GLY A 236 -2.69 -11.07 -16.04
C GLY A 236 -3.74 -11.55 -17.05
N THR A 237 -4.40 -12.66 -16.73
CA THR A 237 -5.59 -13.16 -17.44
C THR A 237 -6.79 -13.12 -16.48
N PRO A 238 -7.91 -12.46 -16.82
CA PRO A 238 -8.15 -11.70 -18.06
C PRO A 238 -7.30 -10.42 -18.15
N PRO A 239 -7.01 -9.93 -19.36
CA PRO A 239 -6.21 -8.71 -19.57
C PRO A 239 -6.93 -7.42 -19.13
N ILE A 240 -8.25 -7.49 -18.96
CA ILE A 240 -9.09 -6.42 -18.41
C ILE A 240 -9.99 -7.05 -17.35
N VAL A 241 -9.95 -6.53 -16.12
CA VAL A 241 -10.98 -6.79 -15.10
C VAL A 241 -12.02 -5.68 -15.19
N VAL A 242 -13.30 -6.06 -15.26
CA VAL A 242 -14.42 -5.12 -15.43
C VAL A 242 -15.25 -5.08 -14.15
N HIS A 243 -15.29 -3.91 -13.52
CA HIS A 243 -16.13 -3.63 -12.37
C HIS A 243 -17.30 -2.79 -12.82
N ASN A 244 -18.49 -3.26 -12.54
CA ASN A 244 -19.74 -2.65 -12.98
C ASN A 244 -20.56 -2.19 -11.76
N PRO A 245 -21.21 -1.02 -11.84
CA PRO A 245 -22.03 -0.52 -10.73
C PRO A 245 -23.27 -1.39 -10.46
N ASN A 246 -23.77 -2.12 -11.48
CA ASN A 246 -25.05 -2.84 -11.43
C ASN A 246 -24.91 -4.38 -11.39
N GLY A 247 -23.72 -4.92 -11.09
CA GLY A 247 -23.46 -6.36 -11.06
C GLY A 247 -22.71 -6.90 -12.30
N GLY A 248 -22.64 -8.22 -12.43
CA GLY A 248 -21.65 -8.94 -13.26
C GLY A 248 -21.49 -8.51 -14.73
N PRO A 249 -20.36 -8.91 -15.37
CA PRO A 249 -19.98 -8.44 -16.70
C PRO A 249 -20.99 -8.86 -17.79
N ARG A 250 -21.28 -7.92 -18.68
CA ARG A 250 -22.08 -8.08 -19.89
C ARG A 250 -21.17 -7.95 -21.11
N GLU A 251 -21.48 -8.64 -22.20
CA GLU A 251 -20.63 -8.67 -23.40
C GLU A 251 -20.37 -7.28 -24.01
N ASP A 252 -21.30 -6.34 -23.82
CA ASP A 252 -21.21 -4.95 -24.33
C ASP A 252 -20.28 -4.03 -23.52
N ASP A 253 -19.91 -4.41 -22.28
CA ASP A 253 -19.32 -3.47 -21.31
C ASP A 253 -17.92 -2.98 -21.73
N LEU A 254 -17.13 -3.81 -22.43
CA LEU A 254 -15.81 -3.44 -22.95
C LEU A 254 -15.85 -2.25 -23.93
N ILE A 255 -17.00 -2.01 -24.58
CA ILE A 255 -17.23 -0.94 -25.56
C ILE A 255 -17.92 0.28 -24.90
N VAL A 256 -18.05 0.33 -23.58
CA VAL A 256 -18.60 1.50 -22.88
C VAL A 256 -17.69 2.72 -23.06
N LYS A 257 -18.21 3.72 -23.78
CA LYS A 257 -17.52 4.99 -24.04
C LYS A 257 -17.25 5.79 -22.76
N HIS A 258 -18.08 5.61 -21.73
CA HIS A 258 -18.03 6.34 -20.46
C HIS A 258 -17.69 5.36 -19.33
N ALA A 259 -16.43 4.93 -19.31
CA ALA A 259 -15.89 4.00 -18.33
C ALA A 259 -14.51 4.50 -17.88
N VAL A 260 -14.28 4.46 -16.57
CA VAL A 260 -12.99 4.77 -15.94
C VAL A 260 -12.00 3.68 -16.36
N ARG A 261 -10.86 4.08 -16.94
CA ARG A 261 -9.82 3.14 -17.38
C ARG A 261 -8.54 3.40 -16.59
N ILE A 262 -8.10 2.38 -15.85
CA ILE A 262 -6.84 2.38 -15.12
C ILE A 262 -6.01 1.17 -15.53
N SER A 263 -4.72 1.20 -15.26
CA SER A 263 -3.81 0.07 -15.46
C SER A 263 -3.16 -0.31 -14.13
N TYR A 264 -3.08 -1.61 -13.88
CA TYR A 264 -2.51 -2.22 -12.70
C TYR A 264 -1.19 -2.89 -13.07
N HIS A 265 -0.15 -2.60 -12.28
CA HIS A 265 1.23 -3.03 -12.51
C HIS A 265 1.76 -3.63 -11.22
N ARG A 266 2.17 -4.91 -11.25
CA ARG A 266 2.66 -5.64 -10.09
C ARG A 266 4.19 -5.72 -10.01
N ARG A 267 4.88 -5.54 -11.13
CA ARG A 267 6.34 -5.70 -11.26
C ARG A 267 7.05 -4.47 -11.83
N MET A 268 6.30 -3.49 -12.37
CA MET A 268 6.89 -2.31 -13.04
C MET A 268 7.67 -1.38 -12.10
N TYR A 269 7.29 -1.31 -10.82
CA TYR A 269 7.95 -0.48 -9.80
C TYR A 269 8.54 -1.40 -8.74
N GLY A 270 9.82 -1.21 -8.39
CA GLY A 270 10.53 -2.01 -7.39
C GLY A 270 10.00 -1.87 -5.95
N LEU A 271 8.86 -1.19 -5.76
CA LEU A 271 8.16 -0.96 -4.50
C LEU A 271 6.87 -1.79 -4.39
N GLY A 272 6.48 -2.55 -5.43
CA GLY A 272 5.29 -3.41 -5.42
C GLY A 272 4.17 -2.95 -6.35
N GLU A 273 2.94 -3.08 -5.88
CA GLU A 273 1.71 -2.87 -6.66
C GLU A 273 1.40 -1.39 -6.92
N HIS A 274 1.09 -1.03 -8.18
CA HIS A 274 0.86 0.36 -8.58
C HIS A 274 -0.26 0.51 -9.62
N TYR A 275 -0.95 1.66 -9.57
CA TYR A 275 -2.03 2.00 -10.50
C TYR A 275 -1.73 3.31 -11.27
N ASN A 276 -1.89 3.26 -12.60
CA ASN A 276 -1.79 4.42 -13.49
C ASN A 276 -3.11 4.69 -14.23
N SER A 277 -3.39 5.95 -14.56
CA SER A 277 -4.57 6.35 -15.35
C SER A 277 -4.38 6.02 -16.84
N LEU A 278 -5.44 5.67 -17.57
CA LEU A 278 -5.40 5.42 -19.01
C LEU A 278 -6.18 6.49 -19.78
N ARG A 279 -5.46 7.43 -20.39
CA ARG A 279 -6.07 8.56 -21.12
C ARG A 279 -6.21 8.27 -22.62
N PRO A 280 -7.17 8.85 -23.34
CA PRO A 280 -7.28 8.70 -24.80
C PRO A 280 -5.98 9.09 -25.52
N SER A 281 -5.52 8.24 -26.44
CA SER A 281 -4.34 8.56 -27.26
C SER A 281 -4.60 9.81 -28.11
N SER A 282 -3.59 10.69 -28.14
CA SER A 282 -3.73 12.10 -28.58
C SER A 282 -4.20 12.34 -30.03
N GLY A 283 -4.33 11.30 -30.85
CA GLY A 283 -4.92 11.37 -32.19
C GLY A 283 -6.43 11.67 -32.19
N LEU A 284 -7.18 11.19 -31.20
CA LEU A 284 -8.63 11.38 -31.12
C LEU A 284 -9.04 12.70 -30.45
N THR A 285 -8.33 13.15 -29.42
CA THR A 285 -8.68 14.34 -28.62
C THR A 285 -8.62 15.65 -29.41
N LYS A 286 -7.83 15.70 -30.50
CA LYS A 286 -7.84 16.82 -31.45
C LYS A 286 -9.08 16.80 -32.34
N MET A 287 -9.56 15.62 -32.76
CA MET A 287 -10.73 15.52 -33.64
C MET A 287 -12.04 15.74 -32.89
N SER A 288 -12.20 15.18 -31.68
CA SER A 288 -13.43 15.36 -30.89
C SER A 288 -13.67 16.82 -30.53
N ARG A 289 -12.66 17.53 -30.00
CA ARG A 289 -12.76 18.97 -29.70
C ARG A 289 -13.02 19.84 -30.93
N VAL A 290 -12.47 19.46 -32.09
CA VAL A 290 -12.74 20.19 -33.34
C VAL A 290 -14.18 19.96 -33.81
N ILE A 291 -14.72 18.75 -33.67
CA ILE A 291 -16.11 18.45 -34.02
C ILE A 291 -17.09 19.14 -33.06
N GLU A 292 -16.83 19.12 -31.74
CA GLU A 292 -17.64 19.83 -30.74
C GLU A 292 -17.66 21.35 -31.02
N ASN A 293 -16.51 21.97 -31.28
CA ASN A 293 -16.42 23.39 -31.64
C ASN A 293 -16.99 23.76 -33.02
N ILE A 294 -17.32 22.80 -33.88
CA ILE A 294 -17.98 23.01 -35.19
C ILE A 294 -19.50 22.83 -35.08
N LEU A 295 -19.98 22.16 -34.03
CA LEU A 295 -21.40 21.87 -33.79
C LEU A 295 -22.03 22.79 -32.72
N SER A 296 -21.25 23.71 -32.16
CA SER A 296 -21.65 24.78 -31.23
C SER A 296 -21.77 26.14 -31.91
#